data_AF-U2YN23-F1
#
_entry.id   AF-U2YN23-F1
#
_cell.length_a   1.000
_cell.length_b   1.000
_cell.length_c   1.000
_cell.angle_alpha   90.00
_cell.angle_beta   90.00
_cell.angle_gamma   90.00
#
_symmetry.space_group_name_H-M   'P 1'
#
loop_
_entity.id
_entity.type
_entity.pdbx_description
1 polymer ?
#
loop_
_entity_poly.entity_id
_entity_poly.type
_entity_poly.pdbx_seq_one_letter_code
_entity_poly.pdbx_strand_id
1 'polypeptide(L)'
;MGSGNEPGNDELKEQALEMMEQSLAILYALQEPAAADLHDVIERVMGSSGKMGEEGEVWDSVFTDLPHLTMRALFLHRNDGFTVGQIARRLRISEADAAERLDHAVRYVRAPASPRI
;
A
#
# COMPACT_ATOMS: atom_id res chain seq x y z
N MET A 1 29.75 22.89 17.83
CA MET A 1 28.62 23.33 16.99
C MET A 1 28.18 22.10 16.23
N GLY A 2 27.01 21.55 16.55
CA GLY A 2 26.55 20.30 15.95
C GLY A 2 26.09 20.56 14.52
N SER A 3 26.77 19.96 13.54
CA SER A 3 26.19 19.77 12.22
C SER A 3 24.99 18.85 12.41
N GLY A 4 23.79 19.44 12.43
CA GLY A 4 22.59 18.67 12.17
C GLY A 4 22.71 18.11 10.77
N ASN A 5 22.75 16.78 10.64
CA ASN A 5 22.60 16.13 9.35
C ASN A 5 21.20 16.48 8.85
N GLU A 6 21.10 17.45 7.94
CA GLU A 6 19.88 17.63 7.18
C GLU A 6 19.64 16.35 6.37
N PRO A 7 18.49 15.69 6.51
CA PRO A 7 18.20 14.48 5.76
C PRO A 7 18.23 14.77 4.26
N GLY A 8 18.75 13.81 3.49
CA GLY A 8 18.76 13.91 2.03
C GLY A 8 17.34 14.03 1.47
N ASN A 9 17.19 14.59 0.26
CA ASN A 9 15.88 14.77 -0.39
C ASN A 9 15.07 13.45 -0.44
N ASP A 10 15.75 12.32 -0.63
CA ASP A 10 15.12 10.99 -0.66
C ASP A 10 14.62 10.55 0.73
N GLU A 11 15.36 10.87 1.80
CA GLU A 11 14.92 10.55 3.17
C GLU A 11 13.70 11.40 3.57
N LEU A 12 13.67 12.67 3.17
CA LEU A 12 12.51 13.54 3.37
C LEU A 12 11.29 13.03 2.59
N LYS A 13 11.50 12.58 1.35
CA LYS A 13 10.44 11.97 0.53
C LYS A 13 9.87 10.72 1.22
N GLU A 14 10.73 9.82 1.70
CA GLU A 14 10.29 8.60 2.38
C GLU A 14 9.52 8.90 3.68
N GLN A 15 10.00 9.85 4.48
CA GLN A 15 9.28 10.29 5.68
C GLN A 15 7.90 10.87 5.37
N ALA A 16 7.80 11.70 4.32
CA ALA A 16 6.54 12.24 3.87
C ALA A 16 5.58 11.14 3.40
N LEU A 17 6.08 10.15 2.66
CA LEU A 17 5.30 8.98 2.23
C LEU A 17 4.79 8.18 3.43
N GLU A 18 5.63 7.88 4.42
CA GLU A 18 5.19 7.20 5.65
C GLU A 18 4.05 7.97 6.33
N MET A 19 4.16 9.29 6.49
CA MET A 19 3.12 10.11 7.10
C MET A 19 1.81 10.12 6.30
N MET A 20 1.91 10.18 4.98
CA MET A 20 0.76 10.16 4.08
C MET A 20 0.05 8.80 4.14
N GLU A 21 0.78 7.69 4.16
CA GLU A 21 0.19 6.34 4.31
C GLU A 21 -0.55 6.18 5.65
N GLN A 22 0.02 6.72 6.73
CA GLN A 22 -0.65 6.71 8.04
C GLN A 22 -1.93 7.53 8.02
N SER A 23 -1.89 8.70 7.38
CA SER A 23 -3.06 9.58 7.24
C SER A 23 -4.13 8.89 6.37
N LEU A 24 -3.71 8.23 5.29
CA LEU A 24 -4.58 7.48 4.40
C LEU A 24 -5.32 6.36 5.13
N ALA A 25 -4.62 5.58 5.96
CA ALA A 25 -5.22 4.52 6.75
C ALA A 25 -6.32 5.04 7.70
N ILE A 26 -6.12 6.22 8.31
CA ILE A 26 -7.12 6.87 9.16
C ILE A 26 -8.33 7.32 8.34
N LEU A 27 -8.11 7.99 7.20
CA LEU A 27 -9.20 8.47 6.33
C LEU A 27 -10.06 7.31 5.81
N TYR A 28 -9.44 6.18 5.43
CA TYR A 28 -10.19 4.98 5.06
C TYR A 28 -11.02 4.42 6.21
N ALA A 29 -10.48 4.39 7.44
CA ALA A 29 -11.22 3.93 8.61
C ALA A 29 -12.43 4.83 8.93
N LEU A 30 -12.32 6.12 8.63
CA LEU A 30 -13.39 7.10 8.78
C LEU A 30 -14.35 7.17 7.58
N GLN A 31 -14.07 6.44 6.49
CA GLN A 31 -14.79 6.50 5.22
C GLN A 31 -14.84 7.91 4.62
N GLU A 32 -13.76 8.68 4.82
CA GLU A 32 -13.64 10.03 4.29
C GLU A 32 -13.38 10.01 2.79
N PRO A 33 -14.16 10.74 1.96
CA PRO A 33 -13.95 10.79 0.51
C PRO A 33 -12.53 11.24 0.11
N ALA A 34 -11.90 12.10 0.93
CA ALA A 34 -10.54 12.58 0.73
C ALA A 34 -9.47 11.47 0.75
N ALA A 35 -9.81 10.25 1.20
CA ALA A 35 -8.91 9.10 1.11
C ALA A 35 -8.50 8.80 -0.35
N ALA A 36 -9.42 8.95 -1.31
CA ALA A 36 -9.12 8.73 -2.72
C ALA A 36 -8.10 9.76 -3.24
N ASP A 37 -8.30 11.05 -2.91
CA ASP A 37 -7.38 12.13 -3.31
C ASP A 37 -5.98 11.92 -2.72
N LEU A 38 -5.88 11.50 -1.46
CA LEU A 38 -4.60 11.25 -0.82
C LEU A 38 -3.89 10.02 -1.41
N HIS A 39 -4.64 8.96 -1.74
CA HIS A 39 -4.10 7.80 -2.45
C HIS A 39 -3.46 8.22 -3.78
N ASP A 40 -4.17 9.01 -4.59
CA ASP A 40 -3.65 9.50 -5.89
C ASP A 40 -2.39 10.36 -5.74
N VAL A 41 -2.32 11.17 -4.68
CA VAL A 41 -1.11 11.95 -4.37
C VAL A 41 0.05 11.03 -4.03
N ILE A 42 -0.15 10.01 -3.21
CA ILE A 42 0.90 9.04 -2.84
C ILE A 42 1.44 8.33 -4.08
N GLU A 43 0.56 7.79 -4.93
CA GLU A 43 0.97 7.08 -6.15
C GLU A 43 1.78 7.98 -7.10
N ARG A 44 1.37 9.25 -7.24
CA ARG A 44 2.11 10.23 -8.06
C ARG A 44 3.50 10.52 -7.51
N VAL A 45 3.63 10.64 -6.19
CA VAL A 45 4.92 10.90 -5.53
C VAL A 45 5.83 9.67 -5.61
N MET A 46 5.27 8.47 -5.49
CA MET A 46 5.99 7.22 -5.67
C MET A 46 6.43 7.00 -7.12
N GLY A 47 5.69 7.52 -8.08
CA GLY A 47 5.93 7.28 -9.51
C GLY A 47 5.44 5.90 -9.95
N SER A 48 4.45 5.35 -9.24
CA SER A 48 3.92 4.01 -9.47
C SER A 48 3.38 3.88 -10.90
N SER A 49 3.77 2.82 -11.60
CA SER A 49 3.41 2.62 -13.00
C SER A 49 2.02 2.01 -13.23
N GLY A 50 1.30 1.67 -12.15
CA GLY A 50 -0.07 1.16 -12.19
C GLY A 50 -0.23 -0.18 -12.93
N LYS A 51 0.83 -0.99 -13.07
CA LYS A 51 0.74 -2.30 -13.74
C LYS A 51 -0.17 -3.21 -12.93
N MET A 52 -1.39 -3.45 -13.41
CA MET A 52 -2.35 -4.30 -12.71
C MET A 52 -2.54 -5.63 -13.42
N GLY A 53 -2.23 -6.69 -12.66
CA GLY A 53 -2.71 -8.05 -12.83
C GLY A 53 -2.02 -8.93 -13.88
N GLU A 54 -1.83 -10.19 -13.52
CA GLU A 54 -1.56 -11.29 -14.45
C GLU A 54 -2.88 -11.92 -14.91
N GLU A 55 -2.87 -12.60 -16.06
CA GLU A 55 -4.05 -13.33 -16.53
C GLU A 55 -4.56 -14.33 -15.48
N GLY A 56 -5.85 -14.26 -15.17
CA GLY A 56 -6.51 -15.13 -14.19
C GLY A 56 -6.56 -14.59 -12.76
N GLU A 57 -6.00 -13.40 -12.48
CA GLU A 57 -6.11 -12.76 -11.17
C GLU A 57 -7.40 -11.91 -11.04
N VAL A 58 -7.99 -11.90 -9.85
CA VAL A 58 -9.22 -11.12 -9.54
C VAL A 58 -8.86 -9.80 -8.84
N TRP A 59 -8.75 -8.72 -9.63
CA TRP A 59 -8.38 -7.40 -9.13
C TRP A 59 -9.58 -6.47 -8.84
N ASP A 60 -10.70 -6.67 -9.54
CA ASP A 60 -11.87 -5.78 -9.44
C ASP A 60 -12.43 -5.67 -8.01
N SER A 61 -12.36 -6.76 -7.24
CA SER A 61 -12.88 -6.82 -5.87
C SER A 61 -11.88 -6.41 -4.78
N VAL A 62 -10.62 -6.17 -5.13
CA VAL A 62 -9.57 -5.83 -4.14
C VAL A 62 -9.93 -4.55 -3.39
N PHE A 63 -10.47 -3.55 -4.10
CA PHE A 63 -10.83 -2.25 -3.53
C PHE A 63 -12.06 -2.29 -2.62
N THR A 64 -12.93 -3.30 -2.76
CA THR A 64 -14.18 -3.42 -1.99
C THR A 64 -14.06 -4.43 -0.86
N ASP A 65 -13.29 -5.50 -1.05
CA ASP A 65 -13.39 -6.69 -0.20
C ASP A 65 -12.20 -6.84 0.76
N LEU A 66 -11.06 -6.19 0.46
CA LEU A 66 -9.90 -6.23 1.34
C LEU A 66 -9.82 -5.02 2.28
N PRO A 67 -9.46 -5.23 3.56
CA PRO A 67 -9.12 -4.12 4.45
C PRO A 67 -8.01 -3.25 3.85
N HIS A 68 -8.08 -1.94 4.07
CA HIS A 68 -7.18 -0.97 3.43
C HIS A 68 -5.69 -1.34 3.53
N LEU A 69 -5.18 -1.64 4.74
CA LEU A 69 -3.76 -2.00 4.91
C LEU A 69 -3.38 -3.30 4.18
N THR A 70 -4.34 -4.21 4.00
CA THR A 70 -4.16 -5.47 3.27
C THR A 70 -4.07 -5.22 1.77
N MET A 71 -4.98 -4.41 1.23
CA MET A 71 -4.90 -3.91 -0.15
C MET A 71 -3.59 -3.14 -0.38
N ARG A 72 -3.20 -2.27 0.54
CA ARG A 72 -2.01 -1.43 0.41
C ARG A 72 -0.72 -2.27 0.37
N ALA A 73 -0.61 -3.28 1.22
CA ALA A 73 0.51 -4.23 1.18
C ALA A 73 0.63 -4.93 -0.19
N LEU A 74 -0.50 -5.30 -0.80
CA LEU A 74 -0.50 -5.92 -2.14
C LEU A 74 0.02 -4.97 -3.22
N PHE A 75 -0.45 -3.72 -3.24
CA PHE A 75 -0.01 -2.75 -4.26
C PHE A 75 1.47 -2.41 -4.12
N LEU A 76 1.93 -2.10 -2.90
CA LEU A 76 3.35 -1.84 -2.65
C LEU A 76 4.23 -3.01 -3.11
N HIS A 77 3.76 -4.26 -2.90
CA HIS A 77 4.49 -5.43 -3.35
C HIS A 77 4.47 -5.61 -4.88
N ARG A 78 3.27 -5.61 -5.49
CA ARG A 78 3.08 -6.00 -6.90
C ARG A 78 3.40 -4.89 -7.88
N ASN A 79 3.03 -3.66 -7.55
CA ASN A 79 3.18 -2.52 -8.46
C ASN A 79 4.56 -1.88 -8.29
N ASP A 80 5.08 -1.88 -7.06
CA ASP A 80 6.29 -1.12 -6.69
C ASP A 80 7.47 -2.01 -6.28
N GLY A 81 7.27 -3.33 -6.18
CA GLY A 81 8.35 -4.29 -5.91
C GLY A 81 8.85 -4.30 -4.47
N PHE A 82 8.07 -3.77 -3.51
CA PHE A 82 8.49 -3.69 -2.12
C PHE A 82 8.58 -5.08 -1.49
N THR A 83 9.63 -5.29 -0.69
CA THR A 83 9.77 -6.43 0.21
C THR A 83 8.87 -6.27 1.44
N VAL A 84 8.63 -7.37 2.18
CA VAL A 84 7.86 -7.35 3.44
C VAL A 84 8.41 -6.32 4.44
N GLY A 85 9.73 -6.25 4.62
CA GLY A 85 10.34 -5.27 5.53
C GLY A 85 10.11 -3.81 5.09
N GLN A 86 10.16 -3.54 3.79
CA GLN A 86 9.84 -2.21 3.25
C GLN A 86 8.37 -1.85 3.41
N ILE A 87 7.45 -2.81 3.23
CA ILE A 87 6.02 -2.64 3.47
C ILE A 87 5.76 -2.34 4.94
N ALA A 88 6.34 -3.13 5.85
CA ALA A 88 6.18 -2.97 7.29
C ALA A 88 6.61 -1.57 7.74
N ARG A 89 7.77 -1.11 7.24
CA ARG A 89 8.26 0.25 7.47
C ARG A 89 7.31 1.30 6.92
N ARG A 90 6.92 1.19 5.64
CA ARG A 90 6.08 2.18 4.95
C ARG A 90 4.72 2.34 5.62
N LEU A 91 4.12 1.24 6.06
CA LEU A 91 2.78 1.21 6.68
C LEU A 91 2.83 1.34 8.21
N ARG A 92 4.02 1.44 8.81
CA ARG A 92 4.25 1.47 10.26
C ARG A 92 3.53 0.36 11.02
N ILE A 93 3.65 -0.87 10.51
CA ILE A 93 3.17 -2.11 11.12
C ILE A 93 4.33 -3.06 11.39
N SER A 94 4.08 -4.16 12.12
CA SER A 94 5.13 -5.17 12.31
C SER A 94 5.41 -5.93 11.01
N GLU A 95 6.62 -6.49 10.86
CA GLU A 95 6.93 -7.35 9.71
C GLU A 95 6.04 -8.59 9.65
N ALA A 96 5.64 -9.13 10.80
CA ALA A 96 4.70 -10.25 10.88
C ALA A 96 3.33 -9.86 10.33
N ASP A 97 2.79 -8.69 10.72
CA ASP A 97 1.51 -8.20 10.21
C ASP A 97 1.58 -7.90 8.71
N ALA A 98 2.70 -7.33 8.24
CA ALA A 98 2.90 -7.07 6.82
C ALA A 98 2.93 -8.37 6.01
N ALA A 99 3.61 -9.41 6.51
CA ALA A 99 3.67 -10.72 5.88
C ALA A 99 2.29 -11.38 5.83
N GLU A 100 1.55 -11.40 6.94
CA GLU A 100 0.20 -11.99 7.01
C GLU A 100 -0.76 -11.30 6.04
N ARG A 101 -0.75 -9.97 6.03
CA ARG A 101 -1.61 -9.17 5.13
C ARG A 101 -1.26 -9.43 3.67
N LEU A 102 0.02 -9.41 3.32
CA LEU A 102 0.45 -9.65 1.95
C LEU A 102 0.08 -11.08 1.49
N ASP A 103 0.33 -12.08 2.32
CA ASP A 103 -0.01 -13.47 2.03
C ASP A 103 -1.53 -13.66 1.84
N HIS A 104 -2.35 -13.05 2.69
CA HIS A 104 -3.81 -13.05 2.52
C HIS A 104 -4.22 -12.38 1.19
N ALA A 105 -3.68 -11.20 0.88
CA ALA A 105 -4.04 -10.46 -0.33
C ALA A 105 -3.61 -11.19 -1.61
N VAL A 106 -2.42 -11.81 -1.62
CA VAL A 106 -1.92 -12.61 -2.75
C VAL A 106 -2.77 -13.85 -2.97
N ARG A 107 -3.19 -14.55 -1.91
CA ARG A 107 -4.13 -15.68 -2.04
C ARG A 107 -5.49 -15.22 -2.56
N TYR A 108 -5.95 -14.07 -2.11
CA TYR A 108 -7.22 -13.50 -2.53
C TYR A 108 -7.27 -13.28 -4.05
N VAL A 109 -6.29 -12.58 -4.61
CA VAL A 109 -6.27 -12.29 -6.06
C VAL A 109 -6.02 -13.52 -6.93
N ARG A 110 -5.40 -14.57 -6.38
CA ARG A 110 -5.14 -15.85 -7.08
C ARG A 110 -6.29 -16.85 -6.96
N ALA A 111 -7.26 -16.60 -6.09
CA ALA A 111 -8.41 -17.48 -5.98
C ALA A 111 -9.23 -17.42 -7.29
N PRO A 112 -9.68 -18.57 -7.82
CA PRO A 112 -10.56 -18.54 -8.99
C PRO A 112 -11.78 -17.70 -8.66
N ALA A 113 -12.16 -16.79 -9.56
CA ALA A 113 -13.39 -16.03 -9.42
C ALA A 113 -14.54 -17.02 -9.19
N SER A 114 -15.10 -17.02 -7.98
CA SER A 114 -16.31 -17.81 -7.71
C SER A 114 -17.34 -17.42 -8.76
N PRO A 115 -17.94 -18.38 -9.49
CA PRO A 115 -18.96 -18.05 -10.46
C PRO A 115 -20.07 -17.30 -9.73
N ARG A 116 -20.36 -16.07 -10.18
CA ARG A 116 -21.52 -15.31 -9.72
C ARG A 116 -22.75 -16.16 -10.09
N ILE A 117 -23.40 -16.74 -9.07
CA ILE A 117 -24.65 -17.50 -9.18
C ILE A 117 -25.83 -16.53 -9.18
#